data_AF-A0A6A3E8D6-F1
#
_entry.id   AF-A0A6A3E8D6-F1
#
_cell.length_a   1.000
_cell.length_b   1.000
_cell.length_c   1.000
_cell.angle_alpha   90.00
_cell.angle_beta   90.00
_cell.angle_gamma   90.00
#
_symmetry.space_group_name_H-M   'P 1'
#
loop_
_entity.id
_entity.type
_entity.pdbx_description
1 polymer ?
#
loop_
_entity_poly.entity_id
_entity_poly.type
_entity_poly.pdbx_seq_one_letter_code
_entity_poly.pdbx_strand_id
1 'polypeptide(L)' 'MERLELIARYGRSSITLYDYFENGESSRKFLKDYALNEGKSIKQTVTSGSRKMWVCTSSTTCP' A
#
# COMPACT_ATOMS: atom_id res chain seq x y z
N MET A 1 -6.72 0.39 -17.91
CA MET A 1 -6.06 -0.13 -16.70
C MET A 1 -7.15 -0.79 -15.87
N GLU A 2 -7.11 -2.10 -15.67
CA GLU A 2 -8.17 -2.83 -14.96
C GLU A 2 -7.98 -2.69 -13.45
N ARG A 3 -9.07 -2.40 -12.73
CA ARG A 3 -9.08 -2.29 -11.26
C ARG A 3 -8.92 -3.68 -10.65
N LEU A 4 -8.05 -3.82 -9.66
CA LEU A 4 -7.81 -5.08 -8.96
C LEU A 4 -8.88 -5.32 -7.88
N GLU A 5 -9.42 -6.54 -7.85
CA GLU A 5 -10.32 -7.03 -6.79
C GLU A 5 -9.53 -7.29 -5.49
N LEU A 6 -9.34 -6.24 -4.67
CA LEU A 6 -8.52 -6.31 -3.45
C LEU A 6 -9.10 -7.27 -2.39
N ILE A 7 -10.43 -7.34 -2.27
CA ILE A 7 -11.09 -8.24 -1.32
C ILE A 7 -10.78 -9.69 -1.67
N ALA A 8 -10.88 -10.07 -2.95
CA ALA A 8 -10.62 -11.44 -3.39
C ALA A 8 -9.14 -11.85 -3.18
N ARG A 9 -8.20 -10.90 -3.27
CA ARG A 9 -6.76 -11.17 -3.15
C ARG A 9 -6.21 -11.11 -1.74
N TYR A 10 -6.73 -10.20 -0.92
CA TYR A 10 -6.15 -9.82 0.36
C TYR A 10 -7.14 -9.88 1.53
N GLY A 11 -8.42 -10.19 1.27
CA GLY A 11 -9.48 -10.16 2.29
C GLY A 11 -9.87 -8.76 2.76
N ARG A 12 -9.36 -7.71 2.10
CA ARG A 12 -9.56 -6.31 2.51
C ARG A 12 -9.57 -5.38 1.29
N SER A 13 -10.36 -4.31 1.36
CA SER A 13 -10.49 -3.29 0.29
C SER A 13 -9.80 -1.96 0.61
N SER A 14 -9.42 -1.72 1.86
CA SER A 14 -8.87 -0.44 2.33
C SER A 14 -7.77 -0.64 3.36
N ILE A 15 -7.11 0.47 3.73
CA ILE A 15 -6.01 0.56 4.70
C ILE A 15 -6.15 1.81 5.56
N THR A 16 -5.65 1.74 6.78
CA THR A 16 -5.51 2.90 7.68
C THR A 16 -4.07 3.41 7.69
N LEU A 17 -3.84 4.56 8.34
CA LEU A 17 -2.48 5.13 8.48
C LEU A 17 -1.52 4.20 9.24
N TYR A 18 -2.05 3.39 10.17
CA TYR A 18 -1.30 2.44 10.98
C TYR A 18 -1.95 1.06 10.85
N ASP A 19 -1.40 0.27 9.95
CA ASP A 19 -1.93 -1.05 9.64
C ASP A 19 -0.94 -2.15 9.94
N TYR A 20 -1.46 -3.31 10.31
CA TYR A 20 -0.65 -4.48 10.60
C TYR A 20 -0.72 -5.47 9.43
N PHE A 21 0.44 -5.98 9.07
CA PHE A 21 0.58 -7.08 8.13
C PHE A 21 1.47 -8.14 8.74
N GLU A 22 1.17 -9.39 8.43
CA GLU A 22 1.94 -10.55 8.88
C GLU A 22 3.43 -10.42 8.53
N ASN A 23 3.74 -9.90 7.34
CA ASN A 23 5.11 -9.70 6.90
C ASN A 23 5.26 -8.50 5.92
N GLY A 24 6.52 -8.12 5.68
CA GLY A 24 6.87 -7.01 4.81
C GLY A 24 6.52 -7.22 3.33
N GLU A 25 6.43 -8.47 2.87
CA GLU A 25 6.07 -8.77 1.48
C GLU A 25 4.56 -8.60 1.25
N SER A 26 3.74 -9.11 2.17
CA SER A 26 2.27 -8.96 2.13
C SER A 26 1.88 -7.48 2.16
N SER A 27 2.48 -6.68 3.03
CA SER A 27 2.24 -5.22 3.06
C SER A 27 2.64 -4.55 1.75
N ARG A 28 3.81 -4.90 1.18
CA ARG A 28 4.30 -4.35 -0.08
C ARG A 28 3.39 -4.67 -1.26
N LYS A 29 2.90 -5.91 -1.39
CA LYS A 29 2.00 -6.33 -2.47
C LYS A 29 0.67 -5.60 -2.37
N PHE A 30 0.05 -5.63 -1.19
CA PHE A 30 -1.23 -4.95 -0.96
C PHE A 30 -1.14 -3.45 -1.24
N LEU A 31 -0.15 -2.76 -0.68
CA LEU A 31 -0.02 -1.30 -0.82
C LEU A 31 0.20 -0.87 -2.28
N LYS A 32 0.93 -1.67 -3.07
CA LYS A 32 1.12 -1.39 -4.49
C LYS A 32 -0.18 -1.56 -5.28
N ASP A 33 -0.92 -2.64 -5.04
CA ASP A 33 -2.19 -2.89 -5.72
C ASP A 33 -3.25 -1.84 -5.32
N TYR A 34 -3.28 -1.47 -4.04
CA TYR A 34 -4.13 -0.39 -3.53
C TYR A 34 -3.77 0.96 -4.17
N ALA A 35 -2.48 1.32 -4.20
CA ALA A 35 -2.02 2.55 -4.84
C ALA A 35 -2.35 2.58 -6.34
N LEU A 36 -2.17 1.45 -7.05
CA LEU A 36 -2.53 1.32 -8.46
C LEU A 36 -4.03 1.57 -8.69
N ASN A 37 -4.90 0.96 -7.87
CA ASN A 37 -6.35 1.18 -7.93
C ASN A 37 -6.75 2.64 -7.70
N GLU A 38 -5.97 3.35 -6.88
CA GLU A 38 -6.16 4.76 -6.57
C GLU A 38 -5.50 5.71 -7.60
N GLY A 39 -4.83 5.17 -8.64
CA GLY A 39 -4.06 5.97 -9.60
C GLY A 39 -2.84 6.66 -8.97
N LYS A 40 -2.36 6.15 -7.84
CA LYS A 40 -1.24 6.70 -7.06
C LYS A 40 0.04 5.89 -7.29
N SER A 41 1.16 6.55 -7.08
CA SER A 41 2.48 5.91 -7.06
C SER A 41 3.11 6.11 -5.69
N ILE A 42 3.64 5.02 -5.12
CA ILE A 42 4.19 5.00 -3.76
C ILE A 42 5.64 4.50 -3.76
N LYS A 43 6.44 5.01 -2.81
CA LYS A 43 7.79 4.56 -2.51
C LYS A 43 7.91 4.23 -1.03
N GLN A 44 8.74 3.25 -0.73
CA GLN A 44 9.11 2.93 0.65
C GLN A 44 10.25 3.86 1.08
N THR A 45 10.10 4.53 2.23
CA THR A 45 11.10 5.49 2.75
C THR A 45 11.80 5.00 4.01
N VAL A 46 11.17 4.12 4.78
CA VAL A 46 11.77 3.57 6.00
C VAL A 46 11.75 2.05 5.96
N THR A 47 12.91 1.47 6.26
CA THR A 47 13.15 0.02 6.33
C THR A 47 13.69 -0.44 7.68
N SER A 48 13.63 0.39 8.74
CA SER A 48 14.17 0.03 10.05
C SER A 48 13.27 -0.97 10.80
N GLY A 49 13.83 -2.13 11.15
CA GLY A 49 13.13 -3.19 11.88
C GLY A 49 11.81 -3.61 11.23
N SER A 50 10.80 -3.86 12.06
CA SER A 50 9.45 -4.26 11.64
C SER A 50 8.61 -3.08 11.12
N ARG A 51 9.05 -1.84 11.29
CA ARG A 51 8.31 -0.65 10.84
C ARG A 51 8.70 -0.30 9.41
N LYS A 52 7.75 -0.45 8.49
CA LYS A 52 7.91 0.00 7.09
C LYS A 52 7.04 1.24 6.86
N MET A 53 7.62 2.27 6.27
CA MET A 53 6.89 3.50 5.91
C MET A 53 6.83 3.64 4.40
N TRP A 54 5.64 3.94 3.89
CA TRP A 54 5.35 4.16 2.49
C TRP A 54 4.81 5.57 2.32
N VAL A 55 5.31 6.29 1.32
CA VAL A 55 4.86 7.64 0.98
C VAL A 55 4.61 7.73 -0.51
N CYS A 56 3.82 8.70 -0.93
CA CYS A 56 3.57 8.90 -2.35
C CYS A 56 4.79 9.52 -3.05
N THR A 57 5.02 9.13 -4.30
CA THR A 57 6.15 9.61 -5.09
C THR A 57 5.94 11.00 -5.65
N SER A 58 4.69 11.44 -5.81
CA SER A 58 4.32 12.80 -6.19
C SER A 58 3.87 13.61 -4.98
N SER A 59 4.22 14.90 -4.97
CA SER A 59 3.68 15.92 -4.05
C SER A 59 2.19 16.20 -4.27
N THR A 60 1.65 15.73 -5.40
CA THR A 60 0.23 15.84 -5.74
C THR A 60 -0.53 14.72 -5.04
N THR A 61 -1.00 15.04 -3.83
CA THR A 61 -2.21 14.49 -3.18
C THR A 61 -2.19 13.00 -2.88
N CYS A 62 -1.67 12.65 -1.70
CA CYS A 62 -2.13 11.48 -0.99
C CYS A 62 -2.95 11.91 0.23
N PRO A 63 -4.17 11.38 0.40
CA PRO A 63 -4.99 11.69 1.57
C PRO A 63 -4.35 11.19 2.86
#